data_AF-A0A2A4IPB8-F1
#
_entry.id   AF-A0A2A4IPB8-F1
#
_cell.length_a   1.000
_cell.length_b   1.000
_cell.length_c   1.000
_cell.angle_alpha   90.00
_cell.angle_beta   90.00
_cell.angle_gamma   90.00
#
_symmetry.space_group_name_H-M   'P 1'
#
loop_
_entity.id
_entity.type
_entity.pdbx_description
1 polymer ?
#
loop_
_entity_poly.entity_id
_entity_poly.type
_entity_poly.pdbx_seq_one_letter_code
_entity_poly.pdbx_strand_id
1 'polypeptide(L)'
;MFFYNALNIKLSEMHNNEKHHDIVKLILSISSNDERFLNDNIKGLLAVAYNNTCKFDLALGTLNSLSEYTKNHHTWFYKISYAYLGKCEADTSLEYIDKAINTLEINKDNISIEEYNYYNELYNGFKEEINKGALHYEANDVNANDPDAVIKDISSILSNDIENEIIEGSIVINKWNIFINAYVDTLTDKSAVINYYISSPNWDRNIFECCASAGKDTNTAIGLSNGSFVYGIMTGIKAMNEGRMLDEVETEFDGKKHKWRVYTSNIVNLGANEGVIKNINTYWNMFKDDILKRIGNQKICYIKIYGAKAKNNYSIGELRINDTNIPELSNKMNEHVKTWEETDFFSDKQFFFLVQDDETYTPYPYSNEEILNFVQQYSNIVLNSNETDEYYNRLGELAENLTNDYTLASDLFLFLPEICADNEFFNELHSGELINFNFESKEKNCSLYKTQLYTYHLIGGYLFDLFRSGSFSGKENDIYAKFINMSAGYSIYSQIKSDYEKKNKKLENLEVNLSFNIDDDYEIR
;
A
#
# COMPACT_ATOMS: atom_id res chain seq x y z
N MET A 1 -2.28 0.76 -46.67
CA MET A 1 -1.06 -0.05 -46.51
C MET A 1 0.02 0.69 -45.73
N PHE A 2 0.41 1.92 -46.13
CA PHE A 2 1.42 2.72 -45.42
C PHE A 2 1.12 2.97 -43.93
N PHE A 3 -0.13 3.33 -43.58
CA PHE A 3 -0.52 3.56 -42.19
C PHE A 3 -0.39 2.31 -41.31
N TYR A 4 -0.77 1.13 -41.81
CA TYR A 4 -0.67 -0.14 -41.07
C TYR A 4 0.78 -0.54 -40.79
N ASN A 5 1.67 -0.37 -41.77
CA ASN A 5 3.08 -0.67 -41.55
C ASN A 5 3.71 0.31 -40.55
N ALA A 6 3.38 1.61 -40.63
CA ALA A 6 3.86 2.59 -39.66
C ALA A 6 3.34 2.31 -38.24
N LEU A 7 2.06 1.92 -38.10
CA LEU A 7 1.48 1.53 -36.82
C LEU A 7 2.16 0.28 -36.24
N ASN A 8 2.37 -0.77 -37.05
CA ASN A 8 3.06 -1.97 -36.60
C ASN A 8 4.49 -1.69 -36.15
N ILE A 9 5.25 -0.89 -36.91
CA ILE A 9 6.62 -0.51 -36.52
C ILE A 9 6.62 0.22 -35.17
N LYS A 10 5.72 1.21 -35.01
CA LYS A 10 5.59 1.96 -33.77
C LYS A 10 5.21 1.06 -32.59
N LEU A 11 4.26 0.13 -32.78
CA LEU A 11 3.86 -0.80 -31.73
C LEU A 11 4.99 -1.77 -31.35
N SER A 12 5.76 -2.26 -32.32
CA SER A 12 6.95 -3.08 -32.06
C SER A 12 8.03 -2.30 -31.30
N GLU A 13 8.29 -1.05 -31.67
CA GLU A 13 9.22 -0.18 -30.94
C GLU A 13 8.75 0.07 -29.50
N MET A 14 7.45 0.33 -29.30
CA MET A 14 6.88 0.48 -27.97
C MET A 14 6.98 -0.80 -27.15
N HIS A 15 6.77 -1.97 -27.77
CA HIS A 15 6.87 -3.27 -27.12
C HIS A 15 8.32 -3.55 -26.66
N ASN A 16 9.29 -3.27 -27.53
CA ASN A 16 10.71 -3.44 -27.21
C ASN A 16 11.20 -2.46 -26.12
N ASN A 17 10.48 -1.36 -25.90
CA ASN A 17 10.72 -0.41 -24.82
C ASN A 17 9.78 -0.63 -23.61
N GLU A 18 9.11 -1.78 -23.54
CA GLU A 18 8.21 -2.19 -22.44
C GLU A 18 7.04 -1.22 -22.17
N LYS A 19 6.66 -0.41 -23.16
CA LYS A 19 5.59 0.60 -23.05
C LYS A 19 4.19 0.00 -23.23
N HIS A 20 3.88 -1.07 -22.50
CA HIS A 20 2.66 -1.85 -22.70
C HIS A 20 1.37 -1.06 -22.38
N HIS A 21 1.40 -0.19 -21.37
CA HIS A 21 0.27 0.70 -21.08
C HIS A 21 -0.01 1.67 -22.23
N ASP A 22 1.04 2.25 -22.83
CA ASP A 22 0.89 3.14 -23.98
C ASP A 22 0.41 2.40 -25.23
N ILE A 23 0.81 1.13 -25.41
CA ILE A 23 0.29 0.26 -26.48
C ILE A 23 -1.22 0.10 -26.34
N VAL A 24 -1.70 -0.23 -25.13
CA VAL A 24 -3.13 -0.35 -24.85
C VAL A 24 -3.85 0.96 -25.17
N LYS A 25 -3.37 2.10 -24.64
CA LYS A 25 -3.95 3.43 -24.89
C LYS A 25 -4.01 3.75 -26.39
N LEU A 26 -2.91 3.54 -27.11
CA LEU A 26 -2.82 3.83 -28.54
C LEU A 26 -3.79 2.96 -29.36
N ILE A 27 -3.78 1.64 -29.17
CA ILE A 27 -4.67 0.74 -29.92
C ILE A 27 -6.13 1.06 -29.63
N LEU A 28 -6.50 1.28 -28.36
CA LEU A 28 -7.87 1.62 -27.99
C LEU A 28 -8.30 2.93 -28.66
N SER A 29 -7.48 3.98 -28.61
CA SER A 29 -7.80 5.28 -29.24
C SER A 29 -8.03 5.20 -30.75
N ILE A 30 -7.34 4.27 -31.44
CA ILE A 30 -7.54 4.05 -32.88
C ILE A 30 -8.82 3.25 -33.11
N SER A 31 -9.04 2.19 -32.32
CA SER A 31 -10.21 1.32 -32.47
C SER A 31 -11.54 2.02 -32.19
N SER A 32 -11.56 3.00 -31.27
CA SER A 32 -12.73 3.85 -31.02
C SER A 32 -13.17 4.66 -32.25
N ASN A 33 -12.24 4.90 -33.19
CA ASN A 33 -12.48 5.69 -34.39
C ASN A 33 -12.80 4.84 -35.63
N ASP A 34 -12.26 3.61 -35.73
CA ASP A 34 -12.55 2.67 -36.83
C ASP A 34 -12.10 1.23 -36.48
N GLU A 35 -13.07 0.32 -36.29
CA GLU A 35 -12.80 -1.08 -35.93
C GLU A 35 -12.06 -1.89 -37.00
N ARG A 36 -12.04 -1.42 -38.26
CA ARG A 36 -11.37 -2.14 -39.37
C ARG A 36 -9.86 -2.24 -39.17
N PHE A 37 -9.28 -1.46 -38.26
CA PHE A 37 -7.86 -1.48 -37.91
C PHE A 37 -7.48 -2.61 -36.94
N LEU A 38 -8.44 -3.34 -36.35
CA LEU A 38 -8.17 -4.45 -35.42
C LEU A 38 -8.08 -5.80 -36.14
N ASN A 39 -7.07 -5.99 -36.99
CA ASN A 39 -6.74 -7.32 -37.51
C ASN A 39 -6.10 -8.22 -36.41
N ASP A 40 -5.95 -9.51 -36.70
CA ASP A 40 -5.44 -10.49 -35.75
C ASP A 40 -4.03 -10.15 -35.22
N ASN A 41 -3.18 -9.49 -36.02
CA ASN A 41 -1.85 -9.08 -35.56
C ASN A 41 -1.92 -7.99 -34.49
N ILE A 42 -2.73 -6.95 -34.73
CA ILE A 42 -2.92 -5.85 -33.77
C ILE A 42 -3.65 -6.33 -32.53
N LYS A 43 -4.68 -7.19 -32.67
CA LYS A 43 -5.34 -7.84 -31.53
C LYS A 43 -4.37 -8.73 -30.75
N GLY A 44 -3.49 -9.46 -31.43
CA GLY A 44 -2.44 -10.26 -30.80
C GLY A 44 -1.45 -9.43 -30.00
N LEU A 45 -1.05 -8.25 -30.49
CA LEU A 45 -0.22 -7.28 -29.74
C LEU A 45 -0.97 -6.66 -28.57
N LEU A 46 -2.26 -6.34 -28.75
CA LEU A 46 -3.12 -5.84 -27.68
C LEU A 46 -3.25 -6.87 -26.54
N ALA A 47 -3.45 -8.15 -26.88
CA ALA A 47 -3.50 -9.23 -25.88
C ALA A 47 -2.17 -9.37 -25.12
N VAL A 48 -1.03 -9.26 -25.81
CA VAL A 48 0.29 -9.26 -25.17
C VAL A 48 0.44 -8.05 -24.24
N ALA A 49 0.01 -6.87 -24.68
CA ALA A 49 0.04 -5.68 -23.83
C ALA A 49 -0.86 -5.87 -22.60
N TYR A 50 -2.08 -6.41 -22.76
CA TYR A 50 -2.94 -6.75 -21.63
C TYR A 50 -2.31 -7.75 -20.66
N ASN A 51 -1.65 -8.80 -21.14
CA ASN A 51 -0.90 -9.73 -20.30
C ASN A 51 0.18 -9.01 -19.48
N ASN A 52 0.96 -8.13 -20.11
CA ASN A 52 2.03 -7.39 -19.45
C ASN A 52 1.52 -6.24 -18.55
N THR A 53 0.26 -5.83 -18.69
CA THR A 53 -0.41 -4.90 -17.77
C THR A 53 -1.40 -5.63 -16.84
N CYS A 54 -1.22 -6.94 -16.63
CA CYS A 54 -2.02 -7.78 -15.74
C CYS A 54 -3.55 -7.78 -15.99
N LYS A 55 -4.00 -7.46 -17.20
CA LYS A 55 -5.41 -7.44 -17.64
C LYS A 55 -5.79 -8.79 -18.28
N PHE A 56 -5.61 -9.88 -17.55
CA PHE A 56 -5.65 -11.24 -18.10
C PHE A 56 -7.00 -11.63 -18.71
N ASP A 57 -8.14 -11.21 -18.12
CA ASP A 57 -9.46 -11.50 -18.70
C ASP A 57 -9.65 -10.81 -20.06
N LEU A 58 -9.16 -9.57 -20.20
CA LEU A 58 -9.17 -8.86 -21.49
C LEU A 58 -8.20 -9.51 -22.49
N ALA A 59 -7.05 -10.00 -22.03
CA ALA A 59 -6.12 -10.76 -22.85
C ALA A 59 -6.78 -12.05 -23.38
N LEU A 60 -7.41 -12.85 -22.51
CA LEU A 60 -8.14 -14.07 -22.88
C LEU A 60 -9.28 -13.77 -23.86
N GLY A 61 -10.12 -12.77 -23.55
CA GLY A 61 -11.20 -12.35 -24.45
C GLY A 61 -10.68 -11.94 -25.84
N THR A 62 -9.57 -11.19 -25.87
CA THR A 62 -8.94 -10.75 -27.12
C THR A 62 -8.36 -11.93 -27.90
N LEU A 63 -7.61 -12.84 -27.24
CA LEU A 63 -7.02 -14.04 -27.85
C LEU A 63 -8.09 -14.99 -28.40
N ASN A 64 -9.21 -15.15 -27.69
CA ASN A 64 -10.33 -15.98 -28.11
C ASN A 64 -11.13 -15.37 -29.27
N SER A 65 -11.01 -14.05 -29.51
CA SER A 65 -11.63 -13.35 -30.64
C SER A 65 -10.86 -13.45 -31.96
N LEU A 66 -9.64 -14.01 -31.94
CA LEU A 66 -8.80 -14.19 -33.13
C LEU A 66 -9.39 -15.27 -34.06
N SER A 67 -9.00 -15.23 -35.33
CA SER A 67 -9.41 -16.24 -36.30
C SER A 67 -8.88 -17.64 -35.93
N GLU A 68 -9.57 -18.67 -36.39
CA GLU A 68 -9.15 -20.07 -36.20
C GLU A 68 -7.78 -20.37 -36.80
N TYR A 69 -7.41 -19.70 -37.89
CA TYR A 69 -6.06 -19.79 -38.45
C TYR A 69 -4.99 -19.35 -37.43
N THR A 70 -5.18 -18.20 -36.80
CA THR A 70 -4.25 -17.65 -35.80
C THR A 70 -4.21 -18.48 -34.52
N LYS A 71 -5.34 -19.05 -34.09
CA LYS A 71 -5.45 -19.89 -32.90
C LYS A 71 -4.71 -21.22 -32.99
N ASN A 72 -4.41 -21.67 -34.21
CA ASN A 72 -3.61 -22.88 -34.44
C ASN A 72 -2.09 -22.63 -34.41
N HIS A 73 -1.65 -21.38 -34.20
CA HIS A 73 -0.23 -21.03 -34.16
C HIS A 73 0.38 -21.25 -32.75
N HIS A 74 1.60 -21.75 -32.67
CA HIS A 74 2.29 -22.03 -31.40
C HIS A 74 2.35 -20.81 -30.45
N THR A 75 2.55 -19.61 -31.02
CA THR A 75 2.58 -18.35 -30.25
C THR A 75 1.24 -18.01 -29.60
N TRP A 76 0.11 -18.49 -30.15
CA TRP A 76 -1.20 -18.26 -29.53
C TRP A 76 -1.33 -19.08 -28.25
N PHE A 77 -0.95 -20.36 -28.31
CA PHE A 77 -0.92 -21.24 -27.13
C PHE A 77 -0.01 -20.71 -26.02
N TYR A 78 1.14 -20.14 -26.38
CA TYR A 78 2.02 -19.47 -25.41
C TYR A 78 1.33 -18.26 -24.75
N LYS A 79 0.73 -17.36 -25.54
CA LYS A 79 0.07 -16.15 -25.03
C LYS A 79 -1.13 -16.47 -24.14
N ILE A 80 -1.89 -17.51 -24.48
CA ILE A 80 -3.04 -17.93 -23.67
C ILE A 80 -2.57 -18.64 -22.39
N SER A 81 -1.53 -19.47 -22.47
CA SER A 81 -0.88 -20.07 -21.30
C SER A 81 -0.40 -18.99 -20.30
N TYR A 82 0.22 -17.93 -20.81
CA TYR A 82 0.64 -16.79 -20.00
C TYR A 82 -0.53 -16.10 -19.29
N ALA A 83 -1.64 -15.89 -20.01
CA ALA A 83 -2.84 -15.28 -19.43
C ALA A 83 -3.45 -16.16 -18.31
N TYR A 84 -3.51 -17.49 -18.52
CA TYR A 84 -3.98 -18.43 -17.50
C TYR A 84 -3.06 -18.50 -16.27
N LEU A 85 -1.73 -18.42 -16.45
CA LEU A 85 -0.80 -18.34 -15.33
C LEU A 85 -1.04 -17.08 -14.50
N GLY A 86 -1.24 -15.94 -15.16
CA GLY A 86 -1.59 -14.67 -14.48
C GLY A 86 -2.91 -14.74 -13.70
N LYS A 87 -3.84 -15.61 -14.11
CA LYS A 87 -5.07 -15.93 -13.36
C LYS A 87 -4.89 -16.99 -12.28
N CYS A 88 -3.69 -17.53 -12.14
CA CYS A 88 -3.33 -18.61 -11.22
C CYS A 88 -4.02 -19.93 -11.52
N GLU A 89 -4.33 -20.16 -12.80
CA GLU A 89 -4.83 -21.43 -13.31
C GLU A 89 -3.63 -22.23 -13.86
N ALA A 90 -2.73 -22.63 -12.96
CA ALA A 90 -1.43 -23.23 -13.33
C ALA A 90 -1.59 -24.53 -14.16
N ASP A 91 -2.54 -25.40 -13.81
CA ASP A 91 -2.82 -26.62 -14.57
C ASP A 91 -3.24 -26.31 -16.01
N THR A 92 -4.17 -25.36 -16.19
CA THR A 92 -4.62 -24.91 -17.52
C THR A 92 -3.48 -24.22 -18.27
N SER A 93 -2.67 -23.41 -17.60
CA SER A 93 -1.48 -22.81 -18.17
C SER A 93 -0.50 -23.88 -18.68
N LEU A 94 -0.27 -24.93 -17.90
CA LEU A 94 0.60 -26.05 -18.22
C LEU A 94 0.09 -26.82 -19.45
N GLU A 95 -1.21 -27.08 -19.53
CA GLU A 95 -1.82 -27.70 -20.71
C GLU A 95 -1.58 -26.89 -21.99
N TYR A 96 -1.66 -25.55 -21.91
CA TYR A 96 -1.45 -24.69 -23.07
C TYR A 96 0.02 -24.52 -23.43
N ILE A 97 0.95 -24.45 -22.47
CA ILE A 97 2.38 -24.39 -22.81
C ILE A 97 2.85 -25.69 -23.46
N ASP A 98 2.30 -26.84 -23.04
CA ASP A 98 2.56 -28.14 -23.69
C ASP A 98 2.05 -28.15 -25.13
N LYS A 99 0.87 -27.58 -25.40
CA LYS A 99 0.37 -27.39 -26.77
C LYS A 99 1.26 -26.46 -27.59
N ALA A 100 1.79 -25.39 -26.99
CA ALA A 100 2.72 -24.48 -27.66
C ALA A 100 4.01 -25.20 -28.10
N ILE A 101 4.62 -25.95 -27.19
CA ILE A 101 5.84 -26.73 -27.45
C ILE A 101 5.60 -27.80 -28.52
N ASN A 102 4.51 -28.56 -28.41
CA ASN A 102 4.19 -29.61 -29.39
C ASN A 102 3.91 -29.01 -30.79
N THR A 103 3.17 -27.91 -30.85
CA THR A 103 2.88 -27.22 -32.11
C THR A 103 4.16 -26.64 -32.75
N LEU A 104 5.09 -26.11 -31.93
CA LEU A 104 6.39 -25.65 -32.39
C LEU A 104 7.20 -26.82 -32.98
N GLU A 105 7.25 -27.96 -32.30
CA GLU A 105 8.00 -29.15 -32.75
C GLU A 105 7.46 -29.71 -34.07
N ILE A 106 6.13 -29.83 -34.21
CA ILE A 106 5.48 -30.28 -35.45
C ILE A 106 5.84 -29.37 -36.64
N ASN A 107 6.03 -28.07 -36.39
CA ASN A 107 6.31 -27.07 -37.43
C ASN A 107 7.81 -26.72 -37.56
N LYS A 108 8.70 -27.46 -36.89
CA LYS A 108 10.14 -27.18 -36.87
C LYS A 108 10.75 -27.05 -38.27
N ASP A 109 10.31 -27.88 -39.21
CA ASP A 109 10.81 -27.87 -40.59
C ASP A 109 10.28 -26.69 -41.43
N ASN A 110 9.28 -25.96 -40.92
CA ASN A 110 8.63 -24.83 -41.60
C ASN A 110 9.12 -23.45 -41.10
N ILE A 111 10.00 -23.41 -40.09
CA ILE A 111 10.54 -22.17 -39.51
C ILE A 111 12.08 -22.19 -39.55
N SER A 112 12.70 -21.02 -39.35
CA SER A 112 14.16 -20.93 -39.29
C SER A 112 14.71 -21.60 -38.01
N ILE A 113 15.96 -22.06 -38.05
CA ILE A 113 16.61 -22.67 -36.88
C ILE A 113 16.75 -21.65 -35.73
N GLU A 114 17.02 -20.39 -36.06
CA GLU A 114 17.11 -19.29 -35.09
C GLU A 114 15.77 -19.05 -34.39
N GLU A 115 14.68 -19.01 -35.15
CA GLU A 115 13.33 -18.82 -34.62
C GLU A 115 12.88 -20.01 -33.77
N TYR A 116 13.17 -21.24 -34.21
CA TYR A 116 12.88 -22.44 -33.43
C TYR A 116 13.62 -22.42 -32.09
N ASN A 117 14.93 -22.15 -32.08
CA ASN A 117 15.72 -22.13 -30.86
C ASN A 117 15.21 -21.06 -29.88
N TYR A 118 14.91 -19.86 -30.37
CA TYR A 118 14.36 -18.79 -29.56
C TYR A 118 13.05 -19.19 -28.85
N TYR A 119 12.08 -19.72 -29.60
CA TYR A 119 10.80 -20.11 -29.01
C TYR A 119 10.91 -21.36 -28.15
N ASN A 120 11.78 -22.31 -28.51
CA ASN A 120 11.99 -23.51 -27.72
C ASN A 120 12.60 -23.16 -26.34
N GLU A 121 13.60 -22.28 -26.29
CA GLU A 121 14.15 -21.78 -25.03
C GLU A 121 13.09 -21.01 -24.23
N LEU A 122 12.36 -20.09 -24.88
CA LEU A 122 11.31 -19.31 -24.23
C LEU A 122 10.21 -20.20 -23.62
N TYR A 123 9.73 -21.20 -24.35
CA TYR A 123 8.61 -22.03 -23.90
C TYR A 123 9.01 -23.02 -22.82
N ASN A 124 10.20 -23.63 -22.93
CA ASN A 124 10.69 -24.52 -21.88
C ASN A 124 11.03 -23.75 -20.61
N GLY A 125 11.66 -22.56 -20.72
CA GLY A 125 11.89 -21.69 -19.57
C GLY A 125 10.57 -21.26 -18.92
N PHE A 126 9.56 -20.88 -19.71
CA PHE A 126 8.24 -20.55 -19.16
C PHE A 126 7.54 -21.76 -18.51
N LYS A 127 7.68 -22.95 -19.09
CA LYS A 127 7.18 -24.19 -18.49
C LYS A 127 7.88 -24.51 -17.17
N GLU A 128 9.19 -24.27 -17.06
CA GLU A 128 9.91 -24.38 -15.79
C GLU A 128 9.37 -23.38 -14.76
N GLU A 129 9.11 -22.12 -15.14
CA GLU A 129 8.50 -21.13 -14.25
C GLU A 129 7.11 -21.54 -13.75
N ILE A 130 6.25 -22.07 -14.61
CA ILE A 130 4.93 -22.60 -14.20
C ILE A 130 5.12 -23.73 -13.16
N ASN A 131 6.11 -24.60 -13.37
CA ASN A 131 6.38 -25.74 -12.48
C ASN A 131 7.11 -25.36 -11.19
N LYS A 132 7.79 -24.20 -11.14
CA LYS A 132 8.47 -23.71 -9.92
C LYS A 132 7.50 -23.42 -8.77
N GLY A 133 6.22 -23.22 -9.05
CA GLY A 133 5.20 -23.01 -8.02
C GLY A 133 5.38 -21.71 -7.25
N ALA A 134 4.78 -21.60 -6.06
CA ALA A 134 5.06 -20.51 -5.16
C ALA A 134 6.47 -20.67 -4.54
N LEU A 135 7.18 -19.56 -4.38
CA LEU A 135 8.53 -19.54 -3.82
C LEU A 135 8.46 -19.85 -2.32
N HIS A 136 9.07 -20.97 -1.91
CA HIS A 136 9.17 -21.34 -0.49
C HIS A 136 10.45 -20.74 0.10
N TYR A 137 10.29 -19.95 1.17
CA TYR A 137 11.41 -19.38 1.90
C TYR A 137 11.65 -20.16 3.20
N GLU A 138 12.86 -20.69 3.34
CA GLU A 138 13.35 -21.23 4.61
C GLU A 138 14.19 -20.16 5.33
N ALA A 139 13.93 -19.98 6.63
CA ALA A 139 14.64 -18.98 7.42
C ALA A 139 16.15 -19.27 7.48
N ASN A 140 16.96 -18.23 7.27
CA ASN A 140 18.41 -18.27 7.47
C ASN A 140 18.77 -18.55 8.94
N ASP A 141 19.99 -19.03 9.18
CA ASP A 141 20.54 -19.19 10.53
C ASP A 141 21.00 -17.83 11.08
N VAL A 142 20.11 -17.16 11.81
CA VAL A 142 20.37 -15.83 12.37
C VAL A 142 20.83 -15.92 13.82
N ASN A 143 22.03 -15.45 14.16
CA ASN A 143 22.50 -15.45 15.55
C ASN A 143 21.85 -14.31 16.35
N ALA A 144 20.82 -14.60 17.15
CA ALA A 144 20.12 -13.61 17.98
C ALA A 144 21.01 -12.85 18.99
N ASN A 145 22.22 -13.33 19.28
CA ASN A 145 23.17 -12.64 20.16
C ASN A 145 24.04 -11.59 19.45
N ASP A 146 24.02 -11.55 18.12
CA ASP A 146 24.70 -10.51 17.34
C ASP A 146 23.74 -9.31 17.20
N PRO A 147 24.08 -8.11 17.72
CA PRO A 147 23.22 -6.94 17.65
C PRO A 147 22.89 -6.50 16.21
N ASP A 148 23.75 -6.86 15.25
CA ASP A 148 23.54 -6.52 13.84
C ASP A 148 22.90 -7.67 13.04
N ALA A 149 22.54 -8.79 13.68
CA ALA A 149 22.12 -10.00 13.00
C ALA A 149 20.92 -9.77 12.07
N VAL A 150 19.98 -8.94 12.50
CA VAL A 150 18.79 -8.56 11.73
C VAL A 150 19.18 -7.86 10.43
N ILE A 151 20.00 -6.80 10.51
CA ILE A 151 20.44 -6.01 9.35
C ILE A 151 21.33 -6.84 8.43
N LYS A 152 22.26 -7.63 8.97
CA LYS A 152 23.14 -8.53 8.19
C LYS A 152 22.34 -9.56 7.41
N ASP A 153 21.33 -10.15 8.04
CA ASP A 153 20.47 -11.15 7.40
C ASP A 153 19.64 -10.54 6.26
N ILE A 154 18.98 -9.39 6.50
CA ILE A 154 18.24 -8.67 5.45
C ILE A 154 19.17 -8.31 4.27
N SER A 155 20.35 -7.76 4.56
CA SER A 155 21.35 -7.40 3.53
C SER A 155 21.77 -8.63 2.71
N SER A 156 21.98 -9.77 3.38
CA SER A 156 22.30 -11.04 2.71
C SER A 156 21.17 -11.54 1.81
N ILE A 157 19.91 -11.48 2.25
CA ILE A 157 18.76 -11.91 1.44
C ILE A 157 18.61 -10.98 0.22
N LEU A 158 18.69 -9.66 0.42
CA LEU A 158 18.57 -8.67 -0.64
C LEU A 158 19.68 -8.79 -1.70
N SER A 159 20.89 -9.18 -1.29
CA SER A 159 22.07 -9.29 -2.18
C SER A 159 21.90 -10.30 -3.31
N ASN A 160 20.93 -11.22 -3.21
CA ASN A 160 20.58 -12.13 -4.30
C ASN A 160 19.99 -11.40 -5.53
N ASP A 161 19.39 -10.24 -5.30
CA ASP A 161 18.59 -9.52 -6.28
C ASP A 161 19.08 -8.08 -6.52
N ILE A 162 19.57 -7.41 -5.48
CA ILE A 162 19.83 -5.97 -5.46
C ILE A 162 21.11 -5.67 -4.68
N GLU A 163 22.03 -4.95 -5.31
CA GLU A 163 23.25 -4.44 -4.66
C GLU A 163 22.90 -3.49 -3.51
N ASN A 164 23.47 -3.76 -2.34
CA ASN A 164 23.25 -2.99 -1.12
C ASN A 164 24.50 -3.05 -0.24
N GLU A 165 24.63 -2.09 0.67
CA GLU A 165 25.70 -2.04 1.66
C GLU A 165 25.16 -1.63 3.03
N ILE A 166 25.90 -1.94 4.10
CA ILE A 166 25.56 -1.53 5.47
C ILE A 166 26.45 -0.35 5.85
N ILE A 167 25.84 0.81 6.11
CA ILE A 167 26.50 2.03 6.56
C ILE A 167 25.90 2.42 7.91
N GLU A 168 26.73 2.50 8.95
CA GLU A 168 26.33 2.95 10.30
C GLU A 168 25.10 2.21 10.88
N GLY A 169 24.92 0.93 10.54
CA GLY A 169 23.81 0.10 11.00
C GLY A 169 22.54 0.18 10.15
N SER A 170 22.55 1.00 9.09
CA SER A 170 21.48 1.08 8.09
C SER A 170 21.87 0.35 6.81
N ILE A 171 20.91 -0.32 6.17
CA ILE A 171 21.11 -0.85 4.80
C ILE A 171 20.84 0.28 3.82
N VAL A 172 21.77 0.49 2.89
CA VAL A 172 21.70 1.50 1.84
C VAL A 172 21.62 0.83 0.48
N ILE A 173 20.57 1.14 -0.27
CA ILE A 173 20.40 0.74 -1.68
C ILE A 173 20.64 1.98 -2.54
N ASN A 174 21.92 2.22 -2.89
CA ASN A 174 22.35 3.43 -3.58
C ASN A 174 21.60 3.69 -4.89
N LYS A 175 21.33 2.63 -5.67
CA LYS A 175 20.61 2.74 -6.96
C LYS A 175 19.22 3.37 -6.81
N TRP A 176 18.56 3.15 -5.68
CA TRP A 176 17.19 3.60 -5.43
C TRP A 176 17.11 4.76 -4.45
N ASN A 177 18.24 5.16 -3.85
CA ASN A 177 18.31 6.15 -2.78
C ASN A 177 17.35 5.79 -1.63
N ILE A 178 17.47 4.54 -1.16
CA ILE A 178 16.65 3.96 -0.10
C ILE A 178 17.53 3.56 1.07
N PHE A 179 17.05 3.87 2.28
CA PHE A 179 17.66 3.52 3.55
C PHE A 179 16.69 2.63 4.33
N ILE A 180 17.21 1.53 4.90
CA ILE A 180 16.42 0.60 5.70
C ILE A 180 17.05 0.48 7.09
N ASN A 181 16.23 0.71 8.11
CA ASN A 181 16.55 0.48 9.51
C ASN A 181 15.63 -0.58 10.08
N ALA A 182 16.15 -1.40 10.99
CA ALA A 182 15.39 -2.46 11.64
C ALA A 182 15.67 -2.43 13.15
N TYR A 183 14.60 -2.50 13.93
CA TYR A 183 14.66 -2.47 15.38
C TYR A 183 13.88 -3.65 15.94
N VAL A 184 14.55 -4.43 16.78
CA VAL A 184 13.93 -5.52 17.52
C VAL A 184 13.07 -4.91 18.63
N ASP A 185 11.77 -5.19 18.60
CA ASP A 185 10.83 -4.76 19.63
C ASP A 185 10.71 -5.80 20.74
N THR A 186 10.37 -7.04 20.35
CA THR A 186 10.16 -8.14 21.30
C THR A 186 10.83 -9.41 20.80
N LEU A 187 11.58 -10.10 21.67
CA LEU A 187 12.09 -11.45 21.44
C LEU A 187 11.66 -12.38 22.58
N THR A 188 11.27 -13.59 22.21
CA THR A 188 11.09 -14.71 23.13
C THR A 188 11.85 -15.93 22.61
N ASP A 189 11.83 -17.04 23.35
CA ASP A 189 12.44 -18.31 22.93
C ASP A 189 11.93 -18.81 21.56
N LYS A 190 10.76 -18.35 21.11
CA LYS A 190 10.10 -18.84 19.88
C LYS A 190 9.42 -17.76 19.05
N SER A 191 9.56 -16.48 19.39
CA SER A 191 8.91 -15.40 18.64
C SER A 191 9.81 -14.19 18.51
N ALA A 192 9.63 -13.47 17.41
CA ALA A 192 10.27 -12.19 17.16
C ALA A 192 9.24 -11.19 16.65
N VAL A 193 9.35 -9.95 17.14
CA VAL A 193 8.64 -8.78 16.62
C VAL A 193 9.71 -7.77 16.22
N ILE A 194 9.78 -7.47 14.93
CA ILE A 194 10.79 -6.57 14.35
C ILE A 194 10.07 -5.47 13.57
N ASN A 195 10.48 -4.23 13.86
CA ASN A 195 9.99 -3.01 13.27
C ASN A 195 10.99 -2.51 12.22
N TYR A 196 10.54 -2.37 10.97
CA TYR A 196 11.34 -1.90 9.85
C TYR A 196 10.88 -0.52 9.42
N TYR A 197 11.85 0.36 9.20
CA TYR A 197 11.65 1.71 8.71
C TYR A 197 12.42 1.87 7.41
N ILE A 198 11.71 2.29 6.37
CA ILE A 198 12.25 2.50 5.03
C ILE A 198 12.07 3.97 4.70
N SER A 199 13.14 4.64 4.31
CA SER A 199 13.10 6.05 3.94
C SER A 199 13.78 6.30 2.60
N SER A 200 13.33 7.36 1.94
CA SER A 200 13.95 7.90 0.74
C SER A 200 13.71 9.41 0.73
N PRO A 201 14.69 10.23 0.33
CA PRO A 201 14.48 11.66 0.14
C PRO A 201 13.54 11.98 -1.04
N ASN A 202 13.19 10.98 -1.85
CA ASN A 202 12.22 11.11 -2.95
C ASN A 202 10.77 10.94 -2.49
N TRP A 203 10.53 10.65 -1.20
CA TRP A 203 9.21 10.46 -0.61
C TRP A 203 8.91 11.59 0.38
N ASP A 204 7.62 11.85 0.61
CA ASP A 204 7.15 12.82 1.61
C ASP A 204 7.01 12.19 3.00
N ARG A 205 7.12 10.87 3.11
CA ARG A 205 6.98 10.10 4.34
C ARG A 205 7.85 8.84 4.33
N ASN A 206 8.14 8.35 5.53
CA ASN A 206 8.75 7.04 5.71
C ASN A 206 7.69 5.93 5.58
N ILE A 207 8.15 4.75 5.20
CA ILE A 207 7.35 3.53 5.18
C ILE A 207 7.74 2.70 6.39
N PHE A 208 6.73 2.23 7.13
CA PHE A 208 6.89 1.38 8.30
C PHE A 208 6.24 0.01 8.06
N GLU A 209 6.90 -1.05 8.52
CA GLU A 209 6.30 -2.38 8.64
C GLU A 209 6.73 -3.05 9.94
N CYS A 210 5.77 -3.72 10.58
CA CYS A 210 5.99 -4.59 11.73
C CYS A 210 5.79 -6.05 11.30
N CYS A 211 6.83 -6.88 11.45
CA CYS A 211 6.71 -8.33 11.27
C CYS A 211 6.78 -9.03 12.63
N ALA A 212 5.71 -9.73 12.97
CA ALA A 212 5.67 -10.69 14.07
C ALA A 212 5.72 -12.11 13.48
N SER A 213 6.62 -12.96 13.98
CA SER A 213 6.72 -14.35 13.55
C SER A 213 6.99 -15.29 14.72
N ALA A 214 6.49 -16.52 14.60
CA ALA A 214 6.77 -17.62 15.51
C ALA A 214 7.62 -18.67 14.80
N GLY A 215 8.68 -19.14 15.47
CA GLY A 215 9.61 -20.15 14.97
C GLY A 215 9.82 -21.29 15.97
N LYS A 216 10.61 -22.28 15.58
CA LYS A 216 11.03 -23.37 16.48
C LYS A 216 11.95 -22.88 17.61
N ASP A 217 12.68 -21.80 17.34
CA ASP A 217 13.59 -21.07 18.23
C ASP A 217 13.62 -19.57 17.83
N THR A 218 14.27 -18.74 18.65
CA THR A 218 14.40 -17.29 18.41
C THR A 218 15.08 -16.97 17.07
N ASN A 219 16.14 -17.69 16.71
CA ASN A 219 16.90 -17.49 15.46
C ASN A 219 15.98 -17.66 14.24
N THR A 220 15.20 -18.75 14.24
CA THR A 220 14.21 -19.03 13.19
C THR A 220 13.13 -17.95 13.15
N ALA A 221 12.66 -17.48 14.31
CA ALA A 221 11.63 -16.44 14.35
C ALA A 221 12.12 -15.10 13.77
N ILE A 222 13.38 -14.75 14.00
CA ILE A 222 14.03 -13.59 13.36
C ILE A 222 14.12 -13.79 11.85
N GLY A 223 14.67 -14.94 11.40
CA GLY A 223 14.81 -15.22 9.96
C GLY A 223 13.47 -15.24 9.21
N LEU A 224 12.39 -15.72 9.84
CA LEU A 224 11.03 -15.64 9.29
C LEU A 224 10.50 -14.20 9.23
N SER A 225 10.77 -13.38 10.24
CA SER A 225 10.39 -11.96 10.25
C SER A 225 11.11 -11.18 9.14
N ASN A 226 12.41 -11.43 8.96
CA ASN A 226 13.20 -10.83 7.89
C ASN A 226 12.74 -11.30 6.51
N GLY A 227 12.43 -12.60 6.36
CA GLY A 227 11.85 -13.15 5.13
C GLY A 227 10.51 -12.50 4.79
N SER A 228 9.60 -12.37 5.77
CA SER A 228 8.31 -11.70 5.56
C SER A 228 8.48 -10.25 5.11
N PHE A 229 9.46 -9.54 5.67
CA PHE A 229 9.81 -8.19 5.25
C PHE A 229 10.35 -8.14 3.81
N VAL A 230 11.39 -8.94 3.50
CA VAL A 230 12.05 -8.90 2.20
C VAL A 230 11.14 -9.41 1.07
N TYR A 231 10.48 -10.56 1.24
CA TYR A 231 9.58 -11.11 0.23
C TYR A 231 8.21 -10.41 0.19
N GLY A 232 7.85 -9.69 1.27
CA GLY A 232 6.70 -8.82 1.31
C GLY A 232 7.05 -7.44 0.75
N ILE A 233 7.21 -6.47 1.64
CA ILE A 233 7.23 -5.04 1.29
C ILE A 233 8.35 -4.68 0.29
N MET A 234 9.54 -5.30 0.39
CA MET A 234 10.67 -4.98 -0.50
C MET A 234 10.44 -5.43 -1.95
N THR A 235 9.64 -6.47 -2.21
CA THR A 235 9.31 -6.87 -3.60
C THR A 235 8.45 -5.82 -4.30
N GLY A 236 7.58 -5.14 -3.57
CA GLY A 236 6.80 -4.03 -4.11
C GLY A 236 7.61 -2.75 -4.29
N ILE A 237 8.55 -2.46 -3.37
CA ILE A 237 9.52 -1.36 -3.56
C ILE A 237 10.40 -1.62 -4.78
N LYS A 238 10.84 -2.87 -4.99
CA LYS A 238 11.56 -3.28 -6.20
C LYS A 238 10.70 -3.03 -7.45
N ALA A 239 9.45 -3.48 -7.45
CA ALA A 239 8.53 -3.23 -8.57
C ALA A 239 8.35 -1.74 -8.87
N MET A 240 8.24 -0.90 -7.84
CA MET A 240 8.16 0.56 -7.95
C MET A 240 9.40 1.16 -8.62
N ASN A 241 10.60 0.78 -8.18
CA ASN A 241 11.86 1.31 -8.72
C ASN A 241 12.23 0.75 -10.10
N GLU A 242 11.73 -0.44 -10.45
CA GLU A 242 11.89 -1.05 -11.78
C GLU A 242 10.80 -0.62 -12.77
N GLY A 243 9.80 0.16 -12.33
CA GLY A 243 8.70 0.60 -13.18
C GLY A 243 7.71 -0.51 -13.55
N ARG A 244 7.69 -1.63 -12.81
CA ARG A 244 6.74 -2.75 -13.00
C ARG A 244 5.37 -2.40 -12.43
N MET A 245 4.66 -1.56 -13.17
CA MET A 245 3.37 -0.99 -12.76
C MET A 245 2.24 -2.03 -12.83
N LEU A 246 1.44 -2.08 -11.77
CA LEU A 246 0.19 -2.85 -11.69
C LEU A 246 -0.96 -2.13 -12.39
N ASP A 247 -1.14 -0.82 -12.11
CA ASP A 247 -2.29 -0.04 -12.57
C ASP A 247 -1.94 1.46 -12.64
N GLU A 248 -2.78 2.23 -13.35
CA GLU A 248 -2.74 3.69 -13.40
C GLU A 248 -4.13 4.23 -13.09
N VAL A 249 -4.23 5.14 -12.13
CA VAL A 249 -5.51 5.62 -11.58
C VAL A 249 -5.51 7.13 -11.36
N GLU A 250 -6.69 7.73 -11.33
CA GLU A 250 -6.89 9.15 -11.05
C GLU A 250 -7.82 9.31 -9.84
N THR A 251 -7.48 10.24 -8.94
CA THR A 251 -8.33 10.68 -7.83
C THR A 251 -8.58 12.18 -7.91
N GLU A 252 -9.58 12.67 -7.18
CA GLU A 252 -9.85 14.09 -7.01
C GLU A 252 -9.84 14.44 -5.52
N PHE A 253 -9.08 15.47 -5.14
CA PHE A 253 -9.00 16.00 -3.78
C PHE A 253 -8.85 17.51 -3.85
N ASP A 254 -9.62 18.26 -3.05
CA ASP A 254 -9.65 19.73 -3.09
C ASP A 254 -9.87 20.31 -4.51
N GLY A 255 -10.74 19.66 -5.29
CA GLY A 255 -11.02 20.03 -6.69
C GLY A 255 -9.85 19.83 -7.67
N LYS A 256 -8.74 19.22 -7.22
CA LYS A 256 -7.55 18.93 -8.02
C LYS A 256 -7.50 17.46 -8.38
N LYS A 257 -7.13 17.17 -9.62
CA LYS A 257 -6.91 15.80 -10.09
C LYS A 257 -5.50 15.34 -9.75
N HIS A 258 -5.38 14.11 -9.28
CA HIS A 258 -4.12 13.48 -8.95
C HIS A 258 -3.97 12.19 -9.75
N LYS A 259 -2.86 12.05 -10.47
CA LYS A 259 -2.53 10.84 -11.24
C LYS A 259 -1.58 9.96 -10.43
N TRP A 260 -1.87 8.67 -10.41
CA TRP A 260 -1.14 7.70 -9.61
C TRP A 260 -0.69 6.51 -10.45
N ARG A 261 0.54 6.08 -10.19
CA ARG A 261 1.04 4.76 -10.62
C ARG A 261 0.98 3.81 -9.44
N VAL A 262 0.38 2.65 -9.67
CA VAL A 262 0.16 1.63 -8.64
C VAL A 262 1.15 0.50 -8.83
N TYR A 263 1.77 0.06 -7.74
CA TYR A 263 2.69 -1.07 -7.67
C TYR A 263 2.23 -2.03 -6.59
N THR A 264 2.64 -3.28 -6.68
CA THR A 264 2.24 -4.32 -5.72
C THR A 264 3.41 -5.20 -5.33
N SER A 265 3.44 -5.64 -4.08
CA SER A 265 4.31 -6.72 -3.64
C SER A 265 3.74 -8.08 -4.01
N ASN A 266 4.57 -9.11 -3.84
CA ASN A 266 4.09 -10.48 -3.74
C ASN A 266 3.10 -10.63 -2.57
N ILE A 267 2.28 -11.68 -2.63
CA ILE A 267 1.49 -12.15 -1.50
C ILE A 267 2.39 -13.08 -0.69
N VAL A 268 2.70 -12.71 0.56
CA VAL A 268 3.40 -13.57 1.50
C VAL A 268 2.37 -14.33 2.32
N ASN A 269 2.40 -15.66 2.23
CA ASN A 269 1.57 -16.52 3.05
C ASN A 269 2.39 -17.26 4.12
N LEU A 270 1.73 -17.66 5.20
CA LEU A 270 2.29 -18.54 6.24
C LEU A 270 1.25 -19.60 6.61
N GLY A 271 1.66 -20.85 6.83
CA GLY A 271 0.78 -21.92 7.35
C GLY A 271 0.14 -22.82 6.29
N ALA A 272 -1.08 -23.28 6.52
CA ALA A 272 -1.63 -24.49 5.88
C ALA A 272 -1.87 -24.48 4.36
N ASN A 273 -1.65 -23.35 3.67
CA ASN A 273 -1.69 -23.26 2.21
C ASN A 273 -0.33 -22.80 1.64
N GLU A 274 0.78 -23.16 2.29
CA GLU A 274 2.10 -23.00 1.71
C GLU A 274 2.20 -23.67 0.33
N GLY A 275 2.74 -22.94 -0.64
CA GLY A 275 2.91 -23.44 -2.01
C GLY A 275 1.75 -23.14 -2.98
N VAL A 276 0.59 -22.67 -2.49
CA VAL A 276 -0.57 -22.39 -3.35
C VAL A 276 -0.41 -21.04 -4.05
N ILE A 277 -0.34 -21.06 -5.39
CA ILE A 277 -0.25 -19.84 -6.20
C ILE A 277 -1.56 -19.05 -6.08
N LYS A 278 -1.43 -17.75 -5.80
CA LYS A 278 -2.56 -16.82 -5.68
C LYS A 278 -2.47 -15.69 -6.68
N ASN A 279 -3.63 -15.22 -7.13
CA ASN A 279 -3.70 -14.08 -8.02
C ASN A 279 -3.29 -12.83 -7.25
N ILE A 280 -2.16 -12.25 -7.63
CA ILE A 280 -1.56 -11.07 -7.02
C ILE A 280 -2.48 -9.84 -7.06
N ASN A 281 -3.49 -9.83 -7.94
CA ASN A 281 -4.47 -8.75 -8.07
C ASN A 281 -5.71 -8.95 -7.19
N THR A 282 -5.83 -10.07 -6.48
CA THR A 282 -7.05 -10.42 -5.71
C THR A 282 -7.44 -9.29 -4.77
N TYR A 283 -6.50 -8.78 -3.98
CA TYR A 283 -6.81 -7.72 -3.01
C TYR A 283 -6.91 -6.34 -3.66
N TRP A 284 -6.14 -6.05 -4.70
CA TRP A 284 -6.30 -4.79 -5.44
C TRP A 284 -7.72 -4.67 -5.98
N ASN A 285 -8.20 -5.71 -6.67
CA ASN A 285 -9.54 -5.74 -7.23
C ASN A 285 -10.64 -5.63 -6.16
N MET A 286 -10.38 -6.10 -4.94
CA MET A 286 -11.34 -6.05 -3.84
C MET A 286 -11.42 -4.66 -3.17
N PHE A 287 -10.30 -3.94 -3.09
CA PHE A 287 -10.19 -2.74 -2.25
C PHE A 287 -9.89 -1.44 -3.02
N LYS A 288 -9.52 -1.51 -4.31
CA LYS A 288 -9.13 -0.34 -5.13
C LYS A 288 -10.05 0.86 -4.92
N ASP A 289 -11.35 0.73 -5.19
CA ASP A 289 -12.26 1.87 -5.14
C ASP A 289 -12.39 2.49 -3.74
N ASP A 290 -12.25 1.68 -2.69
CA ASP A 290 -12.34 2.16 -1.31
C ASP A 290 -11.04 2.78 -0.80
N ILE A 291 -9.89 2.30 -1.31
CA ILE A 291 -8.57 2.91 -1.11
C ILE A 291 -8.51 4.27 -1.80
N LEU A 292 -8.96 4.36 -3.06
CA LEU A 292 -8.87 5.60 -3.83
C LEU A 292 -9.69 6.76 -3.25
N LYS A 293 -10.78 6.48 -2.53
CA LYS A 293 -11.55 7.51 -1.79
C LYS A 293 -10.78 8.13 -0.63
N ARG A 294 -9.74 7.44 -0.12
CA ARG A 294 -9.01 7.77 1.10
C ARG A 294 -7.64 8.40 0.86
N ILE A 295 -7.30 8.65 -0.40
CA ILE A 295 -6.01 9.18 -0.81
C ILE A 295 -6.18 10.65 -1.23
N GLY A 296 -5.41 11.53 -0.58
CA GLY A 296 -5.32 12.96 -0.88
C GLY A 296 -4.07 13.28 -1.69
N ASN A 297 -3.52 14.49 -1.53
CA ASN A 297 -2.30 14.91 -2.21
C ASN A 297 -1.04 14.43 -1.44
N GLN A 298 -0.41 13.35 -1.90
CA GLN A 298 0.68 12.68 -1.18
C GLN A 298 1.69 12.10 -2.18
N LYS A 299 3.00 12.27 -1.95
CA LYS A 299 4.01 11.79 -2.91
C LYS A 299 3.95 10.28 -3.08
N ILE A 300 3.73 9.58 -1.96
CA ILE A 300 3.55 8.14 -1.90
C ILE A 300 2.49 7.77 -0.86
N CYS A 301 1.63 6.80 -1.22
CA CYS A 301 0.78 6.10 -0.28
C CYS A 301 1.15 4.63 -0.30
N TYR A 302 1.35 4.01 0.87
CA TYR A 302 1.50 2.56 0.96
C TYR A 302 0.34 1.94 1.72
N ILE A 303 -0.14 0.81 1.21
CA ILE A 303 -1.29 0.08 1.75
C ILE A 303 -0.81 -1.28 2.17
N LYS A 304 -1.11 -1.66 3.42
CA LYS A 304 -0.93 -3.01 3.92
C LYS A 304 -2.27 -3.70 3.94
N ILE A 305 -2.33 -4.91 3.40
CA ILE A 305 -3.47 -5.81 3.52
C ILE A 305 -2.97 -7.07 4.21
N TYR A 306 -3.63 -7.42 5.31
CA TYR A 306 -3.32 -8.60 6.09
C TYR A 306 -4.61 -9.32 6.47
N GLY A 307 -4.59 -10.65 6.37
CA GLY A 307 -5.67 -11.51 6.83
C GLY A 307 -5.10 -12.74 7.47
N ALA A 308 -5.68 -13.17 8.60
CA ALA A 308 -5.28 -14.42 9.24
C ALA A 308 -6.46 -15.19 9.82
N LYS A 309 -6.41 -16.52 9.67
CA LYS A 309 -7.38 -17.49 10.17
C LYS A 309 -6.65 -18.51 11.04
N ALA A 310 -7.26 -18.86 12.16
CA ALA A 310 -6.79 -19.95 13.01
C ALA A 310 -7.98 -20.71 13.63
N LYS A 311 -7.69 -21.77 14.37
CA LYS A 311 -8.67 -22.57 15.11
C LYS A 311 -9.54 -21.74 16.03
N ASN A 312 -10.68 -22.32 16.43
CA ASN A 312 -11.63 -21.74 17.39
C ASN A 312 -12.32 -20.48 16.85
N ASN A 313 -12.66 -20.47 15.56
CA ASN A 313 -13.27 -19.32 14.88
C ASN A 313 -12.46 -18.02 14.98
N TYR A 314 -11.14 -18.10 15.18
CA TYR A 314 -10.30 -16.92 15.14
C TYR A 314 -10.13 -16.44 13.69
N SER A 315 -10.48 -15.18 13.46
CA SER A 315 -10.16 -14.48 12.21
C SER A 315 -9.82 -13.03 12.50
N ILE A 316 -8.89 -12.50 11.73
CA ILE A 316 -8.57 -11.08 11.72
C ILE A 316 -8.33 -10.62 10.28
N GLY A 317 -8.80 -9.41 9.98
CA GLY A 317 -8.48 -8.68 8.78
C GLY A 317 -7.97 -7.30 9.18
N GLU A 318 -6.95 -6.83 8.48
CA GLU A 318 -6.31 -5.55 8.71
C GLU A 318 -6.04 -4.92 7.35
N LEU A 319 -6.46 -3.67 7.20
CA LEU A 319 -6.07 -2.82 6.08
C LEU A 319 -5.59 -1.49 6.62
N ARG A 320 -4.36 -1.13 6.27
CA ARG A 320 -3.75 0.15 6.67
C ARG A 320 -3.38 0.99 5.46
N ILE A 321 -3.54 2.30 5.57
CA ILE A 321 -3.00 3.29 4.62
C ILE A 321 -1.98 4.13 5.37
N ASN A 322 -0.73 4.17 4.92
CA ASN A 322 0.37 4.86 5.60
C ASN A 322 0.46 4.50 7.10
N ASP A 323 0.40 3.20 7.39
CA ASP A 323 0.32 2.59 8.74
C ASP A 323 -0.89 3.00 9.62
N THR A 324 -1.80 3.81 9.09
CA THR A 324 -3.08 4.09 9.76
C THR A 324 -4.06 2.97 9.49
N ASN A 325 -4.56 2.31 10.55
CA ASN A 325 -5.62 1.32 10.44
C ASN A 325 -6.92 1.94 9.91
N ILE A 326 -7.56 1.28 8.93
CA ILE A 326 -8.83 1.69 8.36
C ILE A 326 -9.91 0.70 8.82
N PRO A 327 -10.69 1.01 9.87
CA PRO A 327 -11.64 0.06 10.46
C PRO A 327 -12.65 -0.49 9.46
N GLU A 328 -13.22 0.35 8.57
CA GLU A 328 -14.20 -0.10 7.58
C GLU A 328 -13.60 -1.17 6.66
N LEU A 329 -12.39 -0.94 6.16
CA LEU A 329 -11.72 -1.83 5.22
C LEU A 329 -11.12 -3.06 5.91
N SER A 330 -10.66 -2.92 7.15
CA SER A 330 -10.21 -4.03 7.99
C SER A 330 -11.35 -4.99 8.30
N ASN A 331 -12.54 -4.47 8.59
CA ASN A 331 -13.75 -5.29 8.76
C ASN A 331 -14.13 -6.01 7.46
N LYS A 332 -14.11 -5.32 6.32
CA LYS A 332 -14.33 -5.94 5.00
C LYS A 332 -13.31 -7.06 4.71
N MET A 333 -12.04 -6.87 5.06
CA MET A 333 -11.03 -7.92 4.97
C MET A 333 -11.32 -9.09 5.92
N ASN A 334 -11.72 -8.80 7.17
CA ASN A 334 -12.04 -9.84 8.14
C ASN A 334 -13.25 -10.69 7.70
N GLU A 335 -14.27 -10.08 7.10
CA GLU A 335 -15.40 -10.83 6.51
C GLU A 335 -14.94 -11.74 5.37
N HIS A 336 -13.99 -11.31 4.54
CA HIS A 336 -13.37 -12.17 3.54
C HIS A 336 -12.62 -13.34 4.20
N VAL A 337 -11.79 -13.07 5.20
CA VAL A 337 -11.01 -14.10 5.92
C VAL A 337 -11.92 -15.11 6.63
N LYS A 338 -13.09 -14.70 7.12
CA LYS A 338 -14.06 -15.63 7.73
C LYS A 338 -14.50 -16.75 6.78
N THR A 339 -14.47 -16.51 5.47
CA THR A 339 -14.81 -17.50 4.44
C THR A 339 -13.73 -18.54 4.19
N TRP A 340 -12.51 -18.33 4.69
CA TRP A 340 -11.42 -19.30 4.55
C TRP A 340 -11.69 -20.55 5.38
N GLU A 341 -11.23 -21.70 4.88
CA GLU A 341 -11.32 -22.96 5.60
C GLU A 341 -10.61 -22.88 6.96
N GLU A 342 -11.19 -23.51 7.98
CA GLU A 342 -10.58 -23.56 9.30
C GLU A 342 -9.29 -24.38 9.26
N THR A 343 -8.25 -23.84 9.88
CA THR A 343 -6.91 -24.41 9.87
C THR A 343 -6.17 -24.07 11.17
N ASP A 344 -5.04 -24.73 11.43
CA ASP A 344 -4.17 -24.44 12.57
C ASP A 344 -3.74 -22.97 12.59
N PHE A 345 -3.20 -22.51 11.48
CA PHE A 345 -2.92 -21.11 11.21
C PHE A 345 -2.75 -20.92 9.71
N PHE A 346 -3.27 -19.80 9.22
CA PHE A 346 -3.03 -19.34 7.87
C PHE A 346 -3.10 -17.82 7.82
N SER A 347 -2.17 -17.19 7.12
CA SER A 347 -2.24 -15.76 6.86
C SER A 347 -1.80 -15.41 5.46
N ASP A 348 -2.35 -14.32 4.94
CA ASP A 348 -1.85 -13.59 3.78
C ASP A 348 -1.45 -12.18 4.16
N LYS A 349 -0.36 -11.69 3.56
CA LYS A 349 0.07 -10.31 3.64
C LYS A 349 0.46 -9.80 2.25
N GLN A 350 -0.04 -8.63 1.87
CA GLN A 350 0.33 -7.96 0.62
C GLN A 350 0.41 -6.44 0.82
N PHE A 351 1.27 -5.79 0.04
CA PHE A 351 1.43 -4.35 0.00
C PHE A 351 1.11 -3.78 -1.37
N PHE A 352 0.53 -2.58 -1.38
CA PHE A 352 0.37 -1.75 -2.56
C PHE A 352 1.03 -0.40 -2.35
N PHE A 353 1.57 0.18 -3.41
CA PHE A 353 2.22 1.50 -3.39
C PHE A 353 1.60 2.34 -4.49
N LEU A 354 1.05 3.49 -4.13
CA LEU A 354 0.58 4.49 -5.08
C LEU A 354 1.58 5.64 -5.07
N VAL A 355 2.18 5.91 -6.22
CA VAL A 355 3.14 7.01 -6.41
C VAL A 355 2.47 8.07 -7.25
N GLN A 356 2.37 9.28 -6.73
CA GLN A 356 1.77 10.39 -7.43
C GLN A 356 2.71 10.95 -8.49
N ASP A 357 2.18 11.18 -9.70
CA ASP A 357 2.93 11.85 -10.77
C ASP A 357 3.27 13.30 -10.36
N ASP A 358 4.52 13.70 -10.60
CA ASP A 358 5.03 15.05 -10.31
C ASP A 358 4.21 16.17 -11.00
N GLU A 359 3.55 15.87 -12.12
CA GLU A 359 2.66 16.82 -12.81
C GLU A 359 1.45 17.25 -11.97
N THR A 360 1.04 16.40 -11.01
CA THR A 360 -0.18 16.60 -10.22
C THR A 360 0.07 16.61 -8.72
N TYR A 361 1.31 16.40 -8.28
CA TYR A 361 1.73 16.45 -6.90
C TYR A 361 2.10 17.87 -6.49
N THR A 362 1.59 18.30 -5.34
CA THR A 362 2.00 19.55 -4.70
C THR A 362 2.74 19.22 -3.40
N PRO A 363 4.03 19.52 -3.27
CA PRO A 363 4.76 19.31 -2.02
C PRO A 363 4.10 20.03 -0.85
N TYR A 364 4.08 19.37 0.32
CA TYR A 364 3.67 20.04 1.55
C TYR A 364 4.71 21.13 1.91
N PRO A 365 4.31 22.31 2.42
CA PRO A 365 5.24 23.43 2.58
C PRO A 365 6.33 23.22 3.65
N TYR A 366 6.14 22.22 4.51
CA TYR A 366 7.00 21.94 5.66
C TYR A 366 7.57 20.53 5.59
N SER A 367 8.81 20.39 6.03
CA SER A 367 9.41 19.10 6.30
C SER A 367 8.79 18.43 7.54
N ASN A 368 8.94 17.12 7.60
CA ASN A 368 8.54 16.30 8.75
C ASN A 368 9.21 16.75 10.07
N GLU A 369 10.48 17.19 10.00
CA GLU A 369 11.20 17.72 11.16
C GLU A 369 10.62 19.06 11.65
N GLU A 370 10.25 19.96 10.73
CA GLU A 370 9.59 21.23 11.08
C GLU A 370 8.24 20.99 11.73
N ILE A 371 7.41 20.10 11.18
CA ILE A 371 6.11 19.75 11.74
C ILE A 371 6.27 19.15 13.15
N LEU A 372 7.20 18.21 13.34
CA LEU A 372 7.51 17.65 14.66
C LEU A 372 7.88 18.75 15.68
N ASN A 373 8.73 19.69 15.26
CA ASN A 373 9.13 20.82 16.11
C ASN A 373 7.94 21.74 16.44
N PHE A 374 7.03 22.00 15.50
CA PHE A 374 5.80 22.75 15.77
C PHE A 374 4.87 22.02 16.74
N VAL A 375 4.68 20.70 16.59
CA VAL A 375 3.90 19.89 17.53
C VAL A 375 4.49 19.97 18.94
N GLN A 376 5.81 19.86 19.08
CA GLN A 376 6.48 19.97 20.36
C GLN A 376 6.34 21.36 21.00
N GLN A 377 6.55 22.43 20.22
CA GLN A 377 6.43 23.80 20.72
C GLN A 377 4.99 24.15 21.09
N TYR A 378 4.02 23.76 20.26
CA TYR A 378 2.61 23.99 20.54
C TYR A 378 2.14 23.21 21.78
N SER A 379 2.59 21.97 21.95
CA SER A 379 2.33 21.18 23.16
C SER A 379 2.88 21.87 24.42
N ASN A 380 4.05 22.53 24.33
CA ASN A 380 4.58 23.35 25.43
C ASN A 380 3.74 24.62 25.67
N ILE A 381 3.18 25.25 24.65
CA ILE A 381 2.24 26.38 24.80
C ILE A 381 1.00 25.93 25.57
N VAL A 382 0.43 24.78 25.20
CA VAL A 382 -0.72 24.17 25.88
C VAL A 382 -0.36 23.78 27.32
N LEU A 383 0.81 23.19 27.55
CA LEU A 383 1.26 22.85 28.90
C LEU A 383 1.29 24.07 29.83
N ASN A 384 1.81 25.19 29.34
CA ASN A 384 1.98 26.42 30.11
C ASN A 384 0.73 27.34 30.08
N SER A 385 -0.36 26.90 29.46
CA SER A 385 -1.63 27.61 29.47
C SER A 385 -2.28 27.63 30.85
N ASN A 386 -3.00 28.71 31.15
CA ASN A 386 -3.98 28.70 32.24
C ASN A 386 -5.33 28.21 31.68
N GLU A 387 -6.06 27.42 32.44
CA GLU A 387 -7.38 26.90 32.06
C GLU A 387 -8.46 27.98 32.22
N THR A 388 -8.46 28.99 31.34
CA THR A 388 -9.50 30.02 31.28
C THR A 388 -10.06 30.13 29.86
N ASP A 389 -11.36 30.39 29.72
CA ASP A 389 -12.04 30.55 28.42
C ASP A 389 -11.36 31.60 27.54
N GLU A 390 -10.91 32.70 28.15
CA GLU A 390 -10.19 33.78 27.46
C GLU A 390 -8.82 33.31 26.90
N TYR A 391 -8.15 32.36 27.56
CA TYR A 391 -6.88 31.82 27.08
C TYR A 391 -7.08 30.73 26.02
N TYR A 392 -8.13 29.91 26.12
CA TYR A 392 -8.46 28.94 25.06
C TYR A 392 -8.70 29.62 23.71
N ASN A 393 -9.36 30.76 23.70
CA ASN A 393 -9.55 31.56 22.48
C ASN A 393 -8.24 32.09 21.88
N ARG A 394 -7.17 32.22 22.69
CA ARG A 394 -5.85 32.67 22.25
C ARG A 394 -4.94 31.54 21.76
N LEU A 395 -5.29 30.28 22.01
CA LEU A 395 -4.45 29.15 21.57
C LEU A 395 -4.37 29.06 20.04
N GLY A 396 -5.44 29.39 19.32
CA GLY A 396 -5.43 29.51 17.87
C GLY A 396 -4.45 30.59 17.39
N GLU A 397 -4.53 31.80 17.95
CA GLU A 397 -3.59 32.90 17.62
C GLU A 397 -2.14 32.54 17.96
N LEU A 398 -1.90 31.82 19.08
CA LEU A 398 -0.57 31.38 19.46
C LEU A 398 -0.03 30.31 18.52
N ALA A 399 -0.88 29.40 18.03
CA ALA A 399 -0.51 28.45 17.00
C ALA A 399 -0.16 29.17 15.68
N GLU A 400 -0.95 30.17 15.27
CA GLU A 400 -0.70 30.96 14.06
C GLU A 400 0.60 31.75 14.13
N ASN A 401 0.89 32.38 15.28
CA ASN A 401 2.17 33.06 15.51
C ASN A 401 3.36 32.10 15.51
N LEU A 402 3.16 30.85 15.95
CA LEU A 402 4.20 29.81 15.98
C LEU A 402 4.53 29.30 14.58
N THR A 403 3.52 28.96 13.79
CA THR A 403 3.70 28.35 12.45
C THR A 403 3.91 29.38 11.36
N ASN A 404 3.40 30.61 11.55
CA ASN A 404 3.24 31.61 10.49
C ASN A 404 2.49 31.04 9.26
N ASP A 405 1.58 30.09 9.50
CA ASP A 405 0.70 29.46 8.53
C ASP A 405 -0.62 29.10 9.22
N TYR A 406 -1.67 29.77 8.79
CA TYR A 406 -3.01 29.62 9.34
C TYR A 406 -3.52 28.18 9.24
N THR A 407 -3.28 27.49 8.14
CA THR A 407 -3.74 26.11 7.93
C THR A 407 -3.09 25.15 8.93
N LEU A 408 -1.75 25.18 9.03
CA LEU A 408 -1.05 24.31 9.98
C LEU A 408 -1.38 24.68 11.44
N ALA A 409 -1.59 25.96 11.73
CA ALA A 409 -2.03 26.40 13.05
C ALA A 409 -3.42 25.85 13.41
N SER A 410 -4.37 25.91 12.47
CA SER A 410 -5.70 25.31 12.61
C SER A 410 -5.60 23.80 12.83
N ASP A 411 -4.74 23.08 12.09
CA ASP A 411 -4.54 21.64 12.27
C ASP A 411 -4.07 21.30 13.70
N LEU A 412 -3.05 22.00 14.20
CA LEU A 412 -2.53 21.81 15.55
C LEU A 412 -3.59 22.11 16.62
N PHE A 413 -4.33 23.21 16.45
CA PHE A 413 -5.34 23.65 17.39
C PHE A 413 -6.57 22.75 17.42
N LEU A 414 -7.06 22.33 16.25
CA LEU A 414 -8.32 21.59 16.11
C LEU A 414 -8.14 20.08 16.24
N PHE A 415 -7.09 19.50 15.65
CA PHE A 415 -6.99 18.05 15.55
C PHE A 415 -6.35 17.41 16.78
N LEU A 416 -5.31 18.01 17.38
CA LEU A 416 -4.63 17.41 18.55
C LEU A 416 -5.57 17.11 19.73
N PRO A 417 -6.50 18.01 20.11
CA PRO A 417 -7.53 17.70 21.10
C PRO A 417 -8.33 16.45 20.76
N GLU A 418 -8.86 16.38 19.53
CA GLU A 418 -9.72 15.27 19.09
C GLU A 418 -8.93 13.96 18.95
N ILE A 419 -7.67 14.01 18.51
CA ILE A 419 -6.78 12.84 18.45
C ILE A 419 -6.55 12.28 19.85
N CYS A 420 -6.32 13.14 20.86
CA CYS A 420 -6.12 12.67 22.23
C CYS A 420 -7.40 12.07 22.82
N ALA A 421 -8.56 12.70 22.57
CA ALA A 421 -9.84 12.19 23.03
C ALA A 421 -10.21 10.86 22.37
N ASP A 422 -10.05 10.74 21.05
CA ASP A 422 -10.28 9.49 20.32
C ASP A 422 -9.37 8.36 20.85
N ASN A 423 -8.11 8.67 21.14
CA ASN A 423 -7.18 7.68 21.70
C ASN A 423 -7.61 7.22 23.10
N GLU A 424 -8.04 8.13 23.98
CA GLU A 424 -8.46 7.80 25.35
C GLU A 424 -9.76 6.98 25.37
N PHE A 425 -10.74 7.39 24.58
CA PHE A 425 -12.11 6.89 24.70
C PHE A 425 -12.49 5.90 23.61
N PHE A 426 -11.55 5.47 22.76
CA PHE A 426 -11.80 4.67 21.54
C PHE A 426 -12.86 3.56 21.68
N ASN A 427 -12.78 2.79 22.77
CA ASN A 427 -13.67 1.64 23.03
C ASN A 427 -15.11 2.05 23.45
N GLU A 428 -15.31 3.27 23.94
CA GLU A 428 -16.59 3.81 24.40
C GLU A 428 -17.18 4.79 23.37
N LEU A 429 -16.39 5.79 22.96
CA LEU A 429 -16.74 6.79 21.96
C LEU A 429 -15.51 7.11 21.11
N HIS A 430 -15.66 7.03 19.80
CA HIS A 430 -14.62 7.44 18.85
C HIS A 430 -15.24 8.19 17.70
N SER A 431 -14.44 9.01 17.03
CA SER A 431 -14.90 9.68 15.84
C SER A 431 -14.67 8.85 14.57
N GLY A 432 -15.63 8.93 13.64
CA GLY A 432 -15.60 8.21 12.37
C GLY A 432 -14.44 8.65 11.47
N GLU A 433 -14.29 8.00 10.32
CA GLU A 433 -13.19 8.29 9.38
C GLU A 433 -13.35 9.63 8.65
N LEU A 434 -14.57 10.18 8.58
CA LEU A 434 -14.89 11.42 7.90
C LEU A 434 -14.85 12.63 8.83
N ILE A 435 -14.29 13.72 8.33
CA ILE A 435 -14.32 15.06 8.92
C ILE A 435 -15.18 15.95 8.03
N ASN A 436 -16.10 16.69 8.63
CA ASN A 436 -16.84 17.74 7.93
C ASN A 436 -16.18 19.10 8.18
N PHE A 437 -15.89 19.82 7.12
CA PHE A 437 -15.41 21.19 7.18
C PHE A 437 -16.55 22.14 6.82
N ASN A 438 -16.88 23.03 7.75
CA ASN A 438 -17.89 24.07 7.59
C ASN A 438 -17.18 25.41 7.46
N PHE A 439 -17.08 25.89 6.22
CA PHE A 439 -16.52 27.19 5.90
C PHE A 439 -17.56 28.29 6.11
N GLU A 440 -17.10 29.53 6.24
CA GLU A 440 -17.98 30.70 6.21
C GLU A 440 -18.77 30.76 4.90
N SER A 441 -18.07 30.53 3.78
CA SER A 441 -18.67 30.35 2.46
C SER A 441 -19.20 28.92 2.31
N LYS A 442 -20.52 28.75 2.41
CA LYS A 442 -21.20 27.43 2.39
C LYS A 442 -20.89 26.59 1.15
N GLU A 443 -20.56 27.21 0.02
CA GLU A 443 -20.17 26.52 -1.21
C GLU A 443 -18.83 25.77 -1.09
N LYS A 444 -17.99 26.11 -0.11
CA LYS A 444 -16.73 25.42 0.17
C LYS A 444 -16.89 24.24 1.14
N ASN A 445 -18.05 24.09 1.78
CA ASN A 445 -18.29 23.00 2.73
C ASN A 445 -18.04 21.65 2.08
N CYS A 446 -17.25 20.81 2.76
CA CYS A 446 -16.88 19.50 2.24
C CYS A 446 -16.73 18.48 3.37
N SER A 447 -16.72 17.21 2.97
CA SER A 447 -16.41 16.08 3.85
C SER A 447 -15.22 15.32 3.29
N LEU A 448 -14.24 15.02 4.13
CA LEU A 448 -12.99 14.38 3.73
C LEU A 448 -12.64 13.24 4.69
N TYR A 449 -11.97 12.21 4.19
CA TYR A 449 -11.39 11.20 5.05
C TYR A 449 -10.16 11.76 5.76
N LYS A 450 -10.00 11.44 7.05
CA LYS A 450 -8.81 11.79 7.85
C LYS A 450 -7.48 11.45 7.14
N THR A 451 -7.45 10.35 6.40
CA THR A 451 -6.26 9.88 5.65
C THR A 451 -5.92 10.70 4.42
N GLN A 452 -6.86 11.51 3.91
CA GLN A 452 -6.60 12.41 2.80
C GLN A 452 -5.83 13.65 3.26
N LEU A 453 -6.04 14.08 4.50
CA LEU A 453 -5.31 15.22 5.08
C LEU A 453 -3.87 14.83 5.34
N TYR A 454 -2.94 15.69 4.95
CA TYR A 454 -1.50 15.43 5.13
C TYR A 454 -1.12 15.33 6.62
N THR A 455 -1.71 16.19 7.45
CA THR A 455 -1.28 16.43 8.84
C THR A 455 -2.00 15.60 9.89
N TYR A 456 -3.27 15.21 9.68
CA TYR A 456 -4.13 14.66 10.75
C TYR A 456 -3.46 13.50 11.51
N HIS A 457 -3.05 12.44 10.80
CA HIS A 457 -2.36 11.31 11.44
C HIS A 457 -0.89 11.62 11.76
N LEU A 458 -0.25 12.49 10.99
CA LEU A 458 1.17 12.85 11.13
C LEU A 458 1.44 13.55 12.48
N ILE A 459 0.67 14.59 12.80
CA ILE A 459 0.85 15.34 14.05
C ILE A 459 0.46 14.51 15.27
N GLY A 460 -0.51 13.60 15.13
CA GLY A 460 -0.88 12.65 16.17
C GLY A 460 0.26 11.68 16.47
N GLY A 461 0.86 11.10 15.41
CA GLY A 461 2.06 10.26 15.53
C GLY A 461 3.20 10.98 16.24
N TYR A 462 3.53 12.21 15.82
CA TYR A 462 4.56 13.01 16.48
C TYR A 462 4.26 13.34 17.94
N LEU A 463 3.01 13.67 18.27
CA LEU A 463 2.64 13.94 19.66
C LEU A 463 2.89 12.71 20.54
N PHE A 464 2.45 11.53 20.10
CA PHE A 464 2.64 10.30 20.85
C PHE A 464 4.10 9.84 20.89
N ASP A 465 4.89 10.11 19.84
CA ASP A 465 6.34 9.88 19.85
C ASP A 465 7.06 10.75 20.88
N LEU A 466 6.68 12.03 20.97
CA LEU A 466 7.18 12.96 21.98
C LEU A 466 6.80 12.49 23.40
N PHE A 467 5.60 11.94 23.59
CA PHE A 467 5.20 11.36 24.87
C PHE A 467 6.00 10.11 25.21
N ARG A 468 6.17 9.17 24.27
CA ARG A 468 6.94 7.93 24.49
C ARG A 468 8.42 8.20 24.78
N SER A 469 8.98 9.25 24.16
CA SER A 469 10.37 9.66 24.37
C SER A 469 10.61 10.48 25.65
N GLY A 470 9.55 10.85 26.39
CA GLY A 470 9.68 11.68 27.59
C GLY A 470 10.13 13.12 27.29
N SER A 471 9.76 13.64 26.12
CA SER A 471 10.23 14.94 25.62
C SER A 471 9.75 16.14 26.46
N PHE A 472 8.84 15.93 27.41
CA PHE A 472 8.26 16.98 28.27
C PHE A 472 8.62 16.80 29.75
N SER A 473 9.69 16.05 30.05
CA SER A 473 10.24 15.92 31.41
C SER A 473 9.24 15.41 32.45
N GLY A 474 8.37 14.45 32.08
CA GLY A 474 7.40 13.85 32.99
C GLY A 474 6.04 14.55 33.02
N LYS A 475 5.81 15.56 32.16
CA LYS A 475 4.55 16.31 32.06
C LYS A 475 3.65 15.87 30.90
N GLU A 476 3.95 14.73 30.28
CA GLU A 476 3.22 14.18 29.14
C GLU A 476 1.73 14.01 29.45
N ASN A 477 1.41 13.46 30.62
CA ASN A 477 0.03 13.27 31.06
C ASN A 477 -0.73 14.58 31.27
N ASP A 478 -0.04 15.65 31.70
CA ASP A 478 -0.66 16.97 31.89
C ASP A 478 -1.04 17.56 30.53
N ILE A 479 -0.17 17.43 29.52
CA ILE A 479 -0.44 17.87 28.14
C ILE A 479 -1.60 17.08 27.56
N TYR A 480 -1.55 15.75 27.69
CA TYR A 480 -2.59 14.86 27.18
C TYR A 480 -3.96 15.16 27.80
N ALA A 481 -4.03 15.34 29.11
CA ALA A 481 -5.27 15.72 29.80
C ALA A 481 -5.80 17.09 29.36
N LYS A 482 -4.91 18.08 29.14
CA LYS A 482 -5.30 19.40 28.63
C LYS A 482 -5.88 19.32 27.22
N PHE A 483 -5.27 18.56 26.32
CA PHE A 483 -5.81 18.33 24.98
C PHE A 483 -7.18 17.64 25.05
N ILE A 484 -7.34 16.61 25.89
CA ILE A 484 -8.65 15.96 26.09
C ILE A 484 -9.70 16.97 26.58
N ASN A 485 -9.36 17.82 27.55
CA ASN A 485 -10.29 18.81 28.07
C ASN A 485 -10.71 19.87 27.02
N MET A 486 -9.91 20.07 25.98
CA MET A 486 -10.22 20.95 24.84
C MET A 486 -11.12 20.30 23.79
N SER A 487 -11.27 18.96 23.80
CA SER A 487 -11.99 18.23 22.77
C SER A 487 -13.51 18.41 22.87
N ALA A 488 -14.13 18.68 21.72
CA ALA A 488 -15.57 18.61 21.55
C ALA A 488 -16.07 17.17 21.69
N GLY A 489 -15.31 16.19 21.19
CA GLY A 489 -15.55 14.76 21.40
C GLY A 489 -15.64 14.38 22.87
N TYR A 490 -14.70 14.86 23.70
CA TYR A 490 -14.74 14.64 25.15
C TYR A 490 -15.96 15.31 25.82
N SER A 491 -16.34 16.50 25.36
CA SER A 491 -17.56 17.18 25.84
C SER A 491 -18.82 16.36 25.56
N ILE A 492 -18.92 15.76 24.36
CA ILE A 492 -20.01 14.86 23.98
C ILE A 492 -19.96 13.58 24.83
N TYR A 493 -18.80 12.95 24.93
CA TYR A 493 -18.57 11.76 25.75
C TYR A 493 -19.06 11.97 27.19
N SER A 494 -18.67 13.09 27.81
CA SER A 494 -19.01 13.41 29.19
C SER A 494 -20.52 13.53 29.40
N GLN A 495 -21.23 14.16 28.46
CA GLN A 495 -22.69 14.27 28.50
C GLN A 495 -23.38 12.91 28.32
N ILE A 496 -22.97 12.15 27.30
CA ILE A 496 -23.58 10.85 26.97
C ILE A 496 -23.32 9.83 28.08
N LYS A 497 -22.10 9.76 28.60
CA LYS A 497 -21.71 8.83 29.67
C LYS A 497 -22.57 9.03 30.91
N SER A 498 -22.76 10.28 31.36
CA SER A 498 -23.64 10.60 32.48
C SER A 498 -25.07 10.10 32.25
N ASP A 499 -25.58 10.20 31.02
CA ASP A 499 -26.94 9.75 30.70
C ASP A 499 -27.07 8.22 30.58
N TYR A 500 -26.02 7.52 30.14
CA TYR A 500 -25.94 6.07 30.14
C TYR A 500 -25.85 5.52 31.57
N GLU A 501 -25.02 6.13 32.42
CA GLU A 501 -24.88 5.76 33.84
C GLU A 501 -26.19 5.93 34.60
N LYS A 502 -26.94 7.04 34.39
CA LYS A 502 -28.28 7.23 34.96
C LYS A 502 -29.28 6.13 34.54
N LYS A 503 -29.05 5.49 33.39
CA LYS A 503 -29.88 4.40 32.84
C LYS A 503 -29.34 3.01 33.19
N ASN A 504 -28.29 2.90 34.01
CA ASN A 504 -27.55 1.65 34.28
C ASN A 504 -27.13 0.92 33.00
N LYS A 505 -26.70 1.68 31.98
CA LYS A 505 -26.17 1.16 30.72
C LYS A 505 -24.69 1.50 30.61
N LYS A 506 -23.94 0.66 29.90
CA LYS A 506 -22.55 0.92 29.51
C LYS A 506 -22.52 1.52 28.11
N LEU A 507 -21.73 2.57 27.92
CA LEU A 507 -21.43 3.13 26.61
C LEU A 507 -20.34 2.27 25.97
N GLU A 508 -20.60 1.78 24.77
CA GLU A 508 -19.64 0.95 24.03
C GLU A 508 -19.72 1.30 22.55
N ASN A 509 -18.56 1.55 21.95
CA ASN A 509 -18.36 1.68 20.51
C ASN A 509 -19.32 2.67 19.82
N LEU A 510 -19.58 3.83 20.43
CA LEU A 510 -20.37 4.88 19.80
C LEU A 510 -19.50 5.70 18.84
N GLU A 511 -19.89 5.71 17.56
CA GLU A 511 -19.24 6.54 16.56
C GLU A 511 -19.88 7.94 16.48
N VAL A 512 -19.06 8.99 16.42
CA VAL A 512 -19.50 10.37 16.18
C VAL A 512 -18.77 11.00 14.99
N ASN A 513 -19.38 11.98 14.32
CA ASN A 513 -18.71 12.70 13.24
C ASN A 513 -17.98 13.93 13.77
N LEU A 514 -16.72 14.12 13.36
CA LEU A 514 -16.02 15.37 13.59
C LEU A 514 -16.54 16.44 12.63
N SER A 515 -16.69 17.65 13.13
CA SER A 515 -17.05 18.81 12.33
C SER A 515 -16.28 20.02 12.82
N PHE A 516 -15.52 20.65 11.93
CA PHE A 516 -14.75 21.84 12.23
C PHE A 516 -15.36 23.05 11.51
N ASN A 517 -15.51 24.15 12.24
CA ASN A 517 -15.81 25.44 11.63
C ASN A 517 -14.48 26.13 11.38
N ILE A 518 -14.24 26.56 10.15
CA ILE A 518 -12.97 27.11 9.70
C ILE A 518 -13.22 28.32 8.81
N ASP A 519 -12.25 29.23 8.77
CA ASP A 519 -12.36 30.41 7.92
C ASP A 519 -12.07 30.07 6.45
N ASP A 520 -12.48 30.95 5.54
CA ASP A 520 -12.29 30.77 4.10
C ASP A 520 -10.82 30.75 3.65
N ASP A 521 -9.90 31.14 4.53
CA ASP A 521 -8.44 31.16 4.34
C ASP A 521 -7.78 29.81 4.68
N TYR A 522 -8.50 28.86 5.29
CA TYR A 522 -7.99 27.50 5.51
C TYR A 522 -7.87 26.75 4.18
N GLU A 523 -6.71 26.15 3.92
CA GLU A 523 -6.48 25.32 2.74
C GLU A 523 -6.55 23.84 3.09
N ILE A 524 -7.32 23.07 2.32
CA ILE A 524 -7.36 21.62 2.44
C ILE A 524 -6.08 21.04 1.81
N ARG A 525 -5.20 20.43 2.61
CA ARG A 525 -3.89 19.94 2.17
C ARG A 525 -3.58 18.52 2.64
#